data_AF-A0A0M9F3R6-F1
#
_entry.id   AF-A0A0M9F3R6-F1
#
_cell.length_a   1.000
_cell.length_b   1.000
_cell.length_c   1.000
_cell.angle_alpha   90.00
_cell.angle_beta   90.00
_cell.angle_gamma   90.00
#
_symmetry.space_group_name_H-M   'P 1'
#
loop_
_entity.id
_entity.type
_entity.pdbx_description
1 polymer ?
#
loop_
_entity_poly.entity_id
_entity_poly.type
_entity_poly.pdbx_seq_one_letter_code
_entity_poly.pdbx_strand_id
1 'polypeptide(L)'
;MDTSQSSSSSDRSHVLLPESLQHARITSLPQTAYYIPNFISEEEEQMIMDKDGAAYWPVVCTVSLGASLCLNLHRSKDDGALDPVPAWRILQEPRSLLITTDQLYTDYLHGIAGIQEDIDLDADTVANWDLLCSPNAFANGKNVRQTRTSLTYRDVLQVSKVANKLGLFMKR
;
A
#
# COMPACT_ATOMS: atom_id res chain seq x y z
N MET A 1 -47.49 -3.19 -28.95
CA MET A 1 -47.15 -4.37 -28.13
C MET A 1 -46.03 -5.10 -28.85
N ASP A 2 -45.07 -5.64 -28.09
CA ASP A 2 -43.79 -6.26 -28.52
C ASP A 2 -42.67 -5.27 -28.83
N THR A 3 -41.92 -4.77 -27.84
CA THR A 3 -41.09 -5.33 -26.75
C THR A 3 -39.74 -5.91 -27.21
N SER A 4 -38.65 -5.24 -26.77
CA SER A 4 -37.28 -5.75 -26.49
C SER A 4 -36.45 -6.27 -27.69
N GLN A 5 -35.16 -5.98 -27.82
CA GLN A 5 -34.13 -6.08 -26.80
C GLN A 5 -33.03 -5.03 -27.00
N SER A 6 -32.76 -4.24 -25.97
CA SER A 6 -31.53 -3.48 -25.79
C SER A 6 -30.47 -4.40 -25.19
N SER A 7 -29.43 -4.73 -25.94
CA SER A 7 -28.25 -5.40 -25.39
C SER A 7 -27.38 -4.36 -24.69
N SER A 8 -27.61 -4.13 -23.39
CA SER A 8 -26.68 -3.39 -22.53
C SER A 8 -25.55 -4.34 -22.11
N SER A 9 -24.44 -4.33 -22.84
CA SER A 9 -23.19 -4.91 -22.37
C SER A 9 -22.68 -4.04 -21.23
N SER A 10 -22.92 -4.46 -19.99
CA SER A 10 -22.19 -3.93 -18.85
C SER A 10 -20.76 -4.47 -18.96
N ASP A 11 -19.88 -3.63 -19.48
CA ASP A 11 -18.44 -3.85 -19.44
C ASP A 11 -18.00 -3.77 -17.98
N ARG A 12 -18.06 -4.90 -17.28
CA ARG A 12 -17.48 -5.03 -15.94
C ARG A 12 -15.98 -4.99 -16.15
N SER A 13 -15.33 -3.89 -15.78
CA SER A 13 -13.88 -3.79 -15.74
C SER A 13 -13.33 -4.87 -14.82
N HIS A 14 -12.88 -5.96 -15.43
CA HIS A 14 -12.39 -7.12 -14.70
C HIS A 14 -11.07 -6.76 -14.01
N VAL A 15 -11.05 -6.79 -12.68
CA VAL A 15 -9.83 -6.78 -11.88
C VAL A 15 -8.99 -7.99 -12.29
N LEU A 16 -7.80 -7.75 -12.86
CA LEU A 16 -6.86 -8.80 -13.24
C LEU A 16 -5.88 -9.04 -12.09
N LEU A 17 -6.22 -10.00 -11.22
CA LEU A 17 -5.30 -10.43 -10.18
C LEU A 17 -4.16 -11.26 -10.76
N PRO A 18 -2.93 -11.14 -10.22
CA PRO A 18 -1.82 -11.98 -10.63
C PRO A 18 -2.09 -13.45 -10.29
N GLU A 19 -1.55 -14.38 -11.09
CA GLU A 19 -1.70 -15.82 -10.85
C GLU A 19 -1.16 -16.28 -9.49
N SER A 20 -0.21 -15.52 -8.93
CA SER A 20 0.33 -15.72 -7.58
C SER A 20 0.99 -14.44 -7.07
N LEU A 21 1.20 -14.34 -5.75
CA LEU A 21 1.94 -13.22 -5.14
C LEU A 21 3.35 -13.07 -5.70
N GLN A 22 3.97 -14.15 -6.18
CA GLN A 22 5.31 -14.09 -6.73
C GLN A 22 5.40 -13.19 -7.97
N HIS A 23 4.32 -13.08 -8.75
CA HIS A 23 4.23 -12.17 -9.89
C HIS A 23 4.02 -10.70 -9.48
N ALA A 24 3.59 -10.46 -8.25
CA ALA A 24 3.42 -9.13 -7.67
C ALA A 24 4.61 -8.69 -6.81
N ARG A 25 5.68 -9.49 -6.74
CA ARG A 25 6.82 -9.22 -5.87
C ARG A 25 7.58 -8.00 -6.37
N ILE A 26 7.86 -7.06 -5.48
CA ILE A 26 8.81 -5.98 -5.76
C ILE A 26 10.22 -6.56 -5.70
N THR A 27 10.81 -6.84 -6.86
CA THR A 27 12.06 -7.63 -6.98
C THR A 27 13.31 -6.90 -6.49
N SER A 28 13.27 -5.58 -6.43
CA SER A 28 14.32 -4.71 -5.89
C SER A 28 14.37 -4.70 -4.35
N LEU A 29 13.30 -5.18 -3.70
CA LEU A 29 13.22 -5.36 -2.25
C LEU A 29 13.57 -6.80 -1.86
N PRO A 30 13.97 -7.06 -0.60
CA PRO A 30 13.91 -8.41 -0.02
C PRO A 30 12.51 -9.03 -0.25
N GLN A 31 12.36 -10.36 -0.15
CA GLN A 31 11.11 -11.08 -0.44
C GLN A 31 9.99 -10.84 0.60
N THR A 32 9.68 -9.58 0.83
CA THR A 32 8.90 -9.08 1.97
C THR A 32 7.94 -7.97 1.53
N ALA A 33 7.81 -7.74 0.22
CA ALA A 33 6.95 -6.70 -0.34
C ALA A 33 6.31 -7.12 -1.67
N TYR A 34 5.00 -6.88 -1.77
CA TYR A 34 4.21 -7.20 -2.95
C TYR A 34 3.30 -6.03 -3.30
N TYR A 35 3.18 -5.72 -4.58
CA TYR A 35 2.36 -4.64 -5.09
C TYR A 35 1.44 -5.14 -6.21
N ILE A 36 0.14 -4.93 -6.02
CA ILE A 36 -0.88 -5.29 -7.00
C ILE A 36 -1.57 -3.99 -7.46
N PRO A 37 -1.36 -3.53 -8.70
CA PRO A 37 -2.08 -2.39 -9.23
C PRO A 37 -3.53 -2.78 -9.53
N ASN A 38 -4.46 -1.82 -9.52
CA ASN A 38 -5.88 -2.05 -9.81
C ASN A 38 -6.49 -3.26 -9.06
N PHE A 39 -6.11 -3.44 -7.79
CA PHE A 39 -6.56 -4.53 -6.94
C PHE A 39 -8.08 -4.51 -6.68
N ILE A 40 -8.69 -3.34 -6.68
CA ILE A 40 -10.15 -3.16 -6.64
C ILE A 40 -10.62 -2.42 -7.90
N SER A 41 -11.90 -2.57 -8.24
CA SER A 41 -12.54 -1.80 -9.31
C SER A 41 -12.84 -0.36 -8.88
N GLU A 42 -13.18 0.51 -9.84
CA GLU A 42 -13.66 1.87 -9.57
C GLU A 42 -14.98 1.88 -8.78
N GLU A 43 -15.84 0.90 -9.06
CA GLU A 43 -17.12 0.72 -8.38
C GLU A 43 -16.91 0.31 -6.91
N GLU A 44 -15.97 -0.61 -6.67
CA GLU A 44 -15.58 -1.04 -5.32
C GLU A 44 -14.91 0.10 -4.54
N GLU A 45 -14.01 0.86 -5.18
CA GLU A 45 -13.41 2.07 -4.61
C GLU A 45 -14.47 3.07 -4.16
N GLN A 46 -15.47 3.36 -5.00
CA GLN A 46 -16.57 4.25 -4.67
C GLN A 46 -17.40 3.71 -3.49
N MET A 47 -17.74 2.41 -3.50
CA MET A 47 -18.49 1.79 -2.40
C MET A 47 -17.72 1.82 -1.07
N ILE A 48 -16.40 1.69 -1.10
CA ILE A 48 -15.53 1.76 0.07
C ILE A 48 -15.38 3.20 0.57
N MET A 49 -15.26 4.19 -0.34
CA MET A 49 -15.24 5.60 0.07
C MET A 49 -16.57 6.01 0.71
N ASP A 50 -17.68 5.38 0.33
CA ASP A 50 -19.02 5.66 0.84
C ASP A 50 -19.40 4.83 2.09
N LYS A 51 -18.60 3.83 2.49
CA LYS A 51 -18.89 2.92 3.62
C LYS A 51 -17.69 2.73 4.54
N ASP A 52 -17.90 2.75 5.86
CA ASP A 52 -16.89 2.39 6.85
C ASP A 52 -16.59 0.87 6.79
N GLY A 53 -15.60 0.49 5.97
CA GLY A 53 -15.27 -0.91 5.70
C GLY A 53 -14.62 -1.66 6.86
N ALA A 54 -15.15 -2.83 7.21
CA ALA A 54 -14.56 -3.79 8.15
C ALA A 54 -14.25 -5.13 7.46
N ALA A 55 -13.00 -5.64 7.52
CA ALA A 55 -12.65 -7.07 7.41
C ALA A 55 -11.12 -7.40 7.48
N TYR A 56 -10.72 -8.12 8.55
CA TYR A 56 -9.89 -9.36 8.70
C TYR A 56 -8.47 -9.67 8.08
N TRP A 57 -7.67 -10.40 8.92
CA TRP A 57 -6.59 -11.44 8.73
C TRP A 57 -5.12 -11.01 8.35
N PRO A 58 -4.03 -11.75 8.71
CA PRO A 58 -2.75 -11.22 9.25
C PRO A 58 -1.66 -10.94 8.21
N VAL A 59 -1.66 -9.74 7.67
CA VAL A 59 -0.53 -9.08 6.99
C VAL A 59 -0.73 -7.56 7.13
N VAL A 60 0.32 -6.73 7.06
CA VAL A 60 0.09 -5.28 6.86
C VAL A 60 -0.22 -5.03 5.39
N CYS A 61 -1.50 -4.80 5.15
CA CYS A 61 -2.04 -4.53 3.83
C CYS A 61 -2.55 -3.11 3.79
N THR A 62 -2.07 -2.32 2.83
CA THR A 62 -2.54 -0.96 2.59
C THR A 62 -3.22 -0.88 1.23
N VAL A 63 -4.53 -0.65 1.24
CA VAL A 63 -5.30 -0.31 0.03
C VAL A 63 -5.28 1.21 -0.13
N SER A 64 -4.94 1.70 -1.33
CA SER A 64 -4.88 3.12 -1.66
C SER A 64 -6.10 3.54 -2.47
N LEU A 65 -6.73 4.67 -2.11
CA LEU A 65 -7.95 5.18 -2.76
C LEU A 65 -7.81 6.65 -3.14
N GLY A 66 -8.41 7.04 -4.26
CA GLY A 66 -8.56 8.42 -4.72
C GLY A 66 -7.35 9.00 -5.44
N ALA A 67 -6.17 9.01 -4.83
CA ALA A 67 -4.97 9.62 -5.43
C ALA A 67 -3.67 8.84 -5.15
N SER A 68 -2.65 9.08 -5.97
CA SER A 68 -1.33 8.44 -5.87
C SER A 68 -0.47 9.03 -4.75
N LEU A 69 0.40 8.21 -4.18
CA LEU A 69 1.42 8.62 -3.21
C LEU A 69 2.73 7.87 -3.42
N CYS A 70 3.86 8.58 -3.41
CA CYS A 70 5.18 7.96 -3.26
C CYS A 70 5.53 7.78 -1.78
N LEU A 71 5.60 6.53 -1.32
CA LEU A 71 5.96 6.16 0.04
C LEU A 71 7.48 5.93 0.14
N ASN A 72 8.14 6.69 1.01
CA ASN A 72 9.56 6.52 1.30
C ASN A 72 9.76 5.54 2.46
N LEU A 73 10.66 4.57 2.27
CA LEU A 73 11.06 3.61 3.29
C LEU A 73 12.46 3.96 3.79
N HIS A 74 12.56 4.29 5.08
CA HIS A 74 13.80 4.70 5.73
C HIS A 74 14.31 3.58 6.63
N ARG A 75 15.61 3.33 6.58
CA ARG A 75 16.26 2.42 7.53
C ARG A 75 16.42 3.14 8.87
N SER A 76 16.18 2.42 9.95
CA SER A 76 16.55 2.87 11.30
C SER A 76 18.07 2.74 11.48
N LYS A 77 18.74 3.79 11.94
CA LYS A 77 20.15 3.73 12.34
C LYS A 77 20.28 3.09 13.72
N ASP A 78 21.49 2.64 14.05
CA ASP A 78 21.80 2.00 15.35
C ASP A 78 21.52 2.91 16.56
N ASP A 79 21.53 4.23 16.36
CA ASP A 79 21.21 5.25 17.36
C ASP A 79 19.70 5.57 17.47
N GLY A 80 18.86 4.89 16.68
CA GLY A 80 17.42 5.10 16.61
C GLY A 80 16.99 6.29 15.74
N ALA A 81 17.91 7.04 15.14
CA ALA A 81 17.58 8.07 14.17
C ALA A 81 17.24 7.46 12.79
N LEU A 82 16.51 8.21 11.97
CA LEU A 82 16.26 7.81 10.57
C LEU A 82 17.46 8.17 9.68
N ASP A 83 17.74 7.31 8.70
CA ASP A 83 18.48 7.75 7.52
C ASP A 83 17.63 8.78 6.76
N PRO A 84 18.11 10.03 6.56
CA PRO A 84 17.36 11.02 5.78
C PRO A 84 17.17 10.60 4.33
N VAL A 85 18.05 9.75 3.80
CA VAL A 85 17.91 9.19 2.45
C VAL A 85 17.03 7.94 2.54
N PRO A 86 15.92 7.87 1.78
CA PRO A 86 15.13 6.66 1.74
C PRO A 86 15.96 5.51 1.14
N ALA A 87 15.89 4.34 1.76
CA ALA A 87 16.46 3.13 1.20
C ALA A 87 15.71 2.72 -0.08
N TRP A 88 14.39 2.90 -0.08
CA TRP A 88 13.54 2.62 -1.23
C TRP A 88 12.32 3.55 -1.27
N ARG A 89 11.74 3.66 -2.45
CA ARG A 89 10.52 4.42 -2.72
C ARG A 89 9.51 3.51 -3.40
N ILE A 90 8.27 3.49 -2.93
CA ILE A 90 7.17 2.70 -3.51
C ILE A 90 6.07 3.67 -3.95
N LEU A 91 5.71 3.66 -5.23
CA LEU A 91 4.61 4.48 -5.74
C LEU A 91 3.30 3.69 -5.66
N GLN A 92 2.33 4.21 -4.92
CA GLN A 92 1.03 3.60 -4.70
C GLN A 92 -0.03 4.31 -5.54
N GLU A 93 -0.49 3.70 -6.63
CA GLU A 93 -1.59 4.22 -7.46
C GLU A 93 -2.94 4.07 -6.73
N PRO A 94 -3.99 4.83 -7.09
CA PRO A 94 -5.35 4.54 -6.66
C PRO A 94 -5.71 3.08 -6.98
N ARG A 95 -6.56 2.50 -6.13
CA ARG A 95 -7.01 1.10 -6.21
C ARG A 95 -5.91 0.06 -6.07
N SER A 96 -4.70 0.43 -5.67
CA SER A 96 -3.61 -0.51 -5.46
C SER A 96 -3.64 -1.15 -4.07
N LEU A 97 -3.08 -2.36 -3.97
CA LEU A 97 -2.77 -3.03 -2.72
C LEU A 97 -1.26 -3.12 -2.55
N LEU A 98 -0.74 -2.59 -1.44
CA LEU A 98 0.61 -2.82 -0.98
C LEU A 98 0.58 -3.78 0.21
N ILE A 99 1.39 -4.84 0.13
CA ILE A 99 1.56 -5.83 1.19
C ILE A 99 3.01 -5.74 1.68
N THR A 100 3.21 -5.50 2.97
CA THR A 100 4.55 -5.55 3.60
C THR A 100 4.60 -6.61 4.69
N THR A 101 5.70 -7.35 4.75
CA THR A 101 5.95 -8.42 5.72
C THR A 101 7.35 -8.30 6.33
N ASP A 102 7.59 -9.09 7.39
CA ASP A 102 8.93 -9.34 7.96
C ASP A 102 9.77 -8.08 8.17
N GLN A 103 11.03 -8.09 7.71
CA GLN A 103 11.99 -7.02 7.92
C GLN A 103 11.53 -5.67 7.38
N LEU A 104 10.75 -5.64 6.29
CA LEU A 104 10.25 -4.36 5.77
C LEU A 104 9.18 -3.75 6.68
N TYR A 105 8.46 -4.58 7.43
CA TYR A 105 7.54 -4.14 8.46
C TYR A 105 8.24 -3.80 9.78
N THR A 106 9.25 -4.58 10.19
CA THR A 106 9.86 -4.46 11.53
C THR A 106 11.04 -3.49 11.59
N ASP A 107 11.85 -3.41 10.54
CA ASP A 107 13.17 -2.76 10.58
C ASP A 107 13.20 -1.43 9.80
N TYR A 108 12.19 -1.22 8.95
CA TYR A 108 12.05 -0.02 8.13
C TYR A 108 10.88 0.83 8.60
N LEU A 109 11.16 2.12 8.72
CA LEU A 109 10.18 3.12 9.10
C LEU A 109 9.68 3.84 7.85
N HIS A 110 8.39 4.12 7.84
CA HIS A 110 7.76 4.83 6.75
C HIS A 110 6.76 5.84 7.32
N GLY A 111 6.68 6.97 6.64
CA GLY A 111 5.80 8.07 7.01
C GLY A 111 5.46 8.87 5.77
N ILE A 112 4.33 9.55 5.82
CA ILE A 112 3.88 10.42 4.73
C ILE A 112 4.45 11.82 5.00
N ALA A 113 5.46 12.21 4.23
CA ALA A 113 6.03 13.56 4.32
C ALA A 113 4.97 14.63 4.02
N GLY A 114 5.00 15.77 4.73
CA GLY A 114 4.08 16.90 4.52
C GLY A 114 4.42 17.75 3.29
N ILE A 115 4.53 17.13 2.12
CA ILE A 115 4.88 17.78 0.84
C ILE A 115 3.68 17.80 -0.11
N GLN A 116 3.73 18.66 -1.14
CA GLN A 116 2.66 18.81 -2.13
C GLN A 116 2.89 18.03 -3.42
N GLU A 117 4.14 17.65 -3.70
CA GLU A 117 4.52 16.94 -4.92
C GLU A 117 5.58 15.90 -4.58
N ASP A 118 5.42 14.67 -5.08
CA ASP A 118 6.51 13.72 -5.15
C ASP A 118 7.30 14.00 -6.43
N ILE A 119 8.63 14.06 -6.33
CA ILE A 119 9.54 14.37 -7.45
C ILE A 119 10.50 13.21 -7.69
N ASP A 120 11.22 13.28 -8.80
CA ASP A 120 12.27 12.32 -9.15
C ASP A 120 11.71 10.89 -9.23
N LEU A 121 10.59 10.73 -9.94
CA LEU A 121 9.89 9.45 -10.11
C LEU A 121 10.25 8.82 -11.46
N ASP A 122 11.01 7.73 -11.43
CA ASP A 122 11.31 6.93 -12.61
C ASP A 122 11.60 5.46 -12.23
N ALA A 123 12.00 4.67 -13.24
CA ALA A 123 12.31 3.25 -13.07
C ALA A 123 13.54 2.98 -12.20
N ASP A 124 14.46 3.93 -12.07
CA ASP A 124 15.69 3.80 -11.28
C ASP A 124 15.43 4.23 -9.81
N THR A 125 14.48 5.13 -9.57
CA THR A 125 14.21 5.68 -8.24
C THR A 125 13.03 5.04 -7.51
N VAL A 126 12.10 4.40 -8.24
CA VAL A 126 10.88 3.79 -7.69
C VAL A 126 10.96 2.28 -7.80
N ALA A 127 10.94 1.61 -6.65
CA ALA A 127 11.20 0.18 -6.51
C ALA A 127 10.20 -0.70 -7.28
N ASN A 128 8.93 -0.28 -7.38
CA ASN A 128 7.84 -1.03 -8.01
C ASN A 128 7.45 -0.50 -9.40
N TRP A 129 8.31 0.25 -10.08
CA TRP A 129 7.97 0.93 -11.34
C TRP A 129 7.40 -0.01 -12.41
N ASP A 130 8.03 -1.18 -12.59
CA ASP A 130 7.62 -2.18 -13.58
C ASP A 130 6.27 -2.85 -13.27
N LEU A 131 5.76 -2.67 -12.04
CA LEU A 131 4.47 -3.18 -11.60
C LEU A 131 3.35 -2.12 -11.65
N LEU A 132 3.65 -0.88 -12.04
CA LEU A 132 2.65 0.16 -12.15
C LEU A 132 1.71 -0.13 -13.32
N CYS A 133 0.42 0.16 -13.15
CA CYS A 133 -0.51 0.05 -14.27
C CYS A 133 -0.32 1.20 -15.27
N SER A 134 -0.08 2.41 -14.77
CA SER A 134 -0.03 3.63 -15.59
C SER A 134 1.23 4.45 -15.34
N PRO A 135 2.44 3.89 -15.56
CA PRO A 135 3.71 4.61 -15.31
C PRO A 135 3.82 5.92 -16.12
N ASN A 136 3.20 5.97 -17.30
CA ASN A 136 3.17 7.17 -18.16
C ASN A 136 2.49 8.38 -17.49
N ALA A 137 1.64 8.19 -16.49
CA ALA A 137 1.05 9.28 -15.71
C ALA A 137 2.12 10.09 -14.95
N PHE A 138 3.31 9.50 -14.75
CA PHE A 138 4.44 10.08 -14.01
C PHE A 138 5.65 10.33 -14.92
N ALA A 139 5.48 10.33 -16.25
CA ALA A 139 6.58 10.45 -17.21
C ALA A 139 7.38 11.77 -17.11
N ASN A 140 6.84 12.79 -16.45
CA ASN A 140 7.54 14.04 -16.13
C ASN A 140 8.33 13.99 -14.81
N GLY A 141 8.42 12.81 -14.19
CA GLY A 141 9.12 12.58 -12.93
C GLY A 141 8.36 13.08 -11.69
N LYS A 142 7.06 13.37 -11.80
CA LYS A 142 6.30 14.06 -10.75
C LYS A 142 4.92 13.45 -10.48
N ASN A 143 4.49 13.56 -9.22
CA ASN A 143 3.12 13.31 -8.78
C ASN A 143 2.64 14.47 -7.90
N VAL A 144 1.71 15.28 -8.40
CA VAL A 144 1.08 16.35 -7.59
C VAL A 144 0.06 15.69 -6.67
N ARG A 145 0.24 15.83 -5.36
CA ARG A 145 -0.59 15.15 -4.37
C ARG A 145 -1.99 15.74 -4.32
N GLN A 146 -2.96 14.85 -4.19
CA GLN A 146 -4.37 15.18 -4.02
C GLN A 146 -4.91 14.45 -2.78
N THR A 147 -6.19 14.67 -2.47
CA THR A 147 -6.86 13.95 -1.38
C THR A 147 -6.81 12.45 -1.66
N ARG A 148 -6.17 11.73 -0.74
CA ARG A 148 -6.00 10.28 -0.78
C ARG A 148 -6.49 9.69 0.53
N THR A 149 -7.21 8.58 0.43
CA THR A 149 -7.57 7.74 1.57
C THR A 149 -6.78 6.44 1.49
N SER A 150 -6.31 5.92 2.62
CA SER A 150 -5.73 4.59 2.67
C SER A 150 -6.30 3.77 3.81
N LEU A 151 -6.65 2.53 3.50
CA LEU A 151 -7.13 1.56 4.47
C LEU A 151 -5.98 0.62 4.80
N THR A 152 -5.52 0.66 6.05
CA THR A 152 -4.43 -0.19 6.53
C THR A 152 -4.98 -1.24 7.47
N TYR A 153 -4.82 -2.50 7.08
CA TYR A 153 -5.19 -3.66 7.86
C TYR A 153 -3.94 -4.24 8.52
N ARG A 154 -4.05 -4.64 9.78
CA ARG A 154 -2.96 -5.28 10.54
C ARG A 154 -3.55 -6.28 11.51
N ASP A 155 -2.87 -7.40 11.70
CA ASP A 155 -3.11 -8.27 12.85
C ASP A 155 -2.12 -7.92 13.95
N VAL A 156 -2.62 -7.81 15.18
CA VAL A 156 -1.80 -7.49 16.35
C VAL A 156 -1.87 -8.70 17.26
N LEU A 157 -0.73 -9.37 17.45
CA LEU A 157 -0.60 -10.45 18.43
C LEU A 157 -1.15 -9.97 19.77
N GLN A 158 -1.99 -10.78 20.39
CA GLN A 158 -2.57 -10.47 21.69
C GLN A 158 -1.41 -10.30 22.71
N VAL A 159 -1.13 -9.06 23.10
CA VAL A 159 -0.05 -8.77 24.05
C VAL A 159 -0.35 -9.44 25.39
N SER A 160 0.48 -10.41 25.80
CA SER A 160 0.29 -11.08 27.08
C SER A 160 0.43 -10.07 28.21
N LYS A 161 -0.63 -9.89 29.01
CA LYS A 161 -0.64 -8.95 30.17
C LYS A 161 0.26 -9.42 31.33
N VAL A 162 0.99 -10.52 31.17
CA VAL A 162 1.76 -11.16 32.25
C VAL A 162 3.00 -10.34 32.63
N ALA A 163 3.59 -9.57 31.71
CA ALA A 163 4.71 -8.68 32.00
C ALA A 163 4.35 -7.57 33.01
N ASN A 164 3.10 -7.07 32.98
CA ASN A 164 2.64 -6.05 33.93
C ASN A 164 2.37 -6.60 35.35
N LYS A 165 2.18 -7.92 35.50
CA LYS A 165 2.02 -8.53 36.82
C LYS A 165 3.36 -8.84 37.47
N LEU A 166 4.36 -9.32 36.73
CA LEU A 166 5.66 -9.70 37.29
C LEU A 166 6.44 -8.49 37.88
N GLY A 167 6.32 -7.30 37.27
CA GLY A 167 6.93 -6.07 37.79
C GLY A 167 6.34 -5.58 39.12
N LEU A 168 5.11 -6.00 39.45
CA LEU A 168 4.46 -5.66 40.72
C LEU A 168 4.89 -6.60 41.87
N PHE A 169 5.37 -7.81 41.54
CA PHE A 169 5.82 -8.81 42.53
C PHE A 169 7.31 -8.71 42.89
N MET A 170 8.11 -7.92 42.16
CA MET A 170 9.51 -7.62 42.52
C MET A 170 9.70 -6.30 43.30
N LYS A 171 8.60 -5.63 43.67
CA LYS A 171 8.60 -4.52 44.64
C LYS A 171 7.90 -4.96 45.93
N ARG A 172 8.52 -5.83 46.71
CA ARG A 172 8.27 -6.01 48.14
C ARG A 172 9.58 -6.32 48.84
#